data_AF-A0A409WQT4-F1
#
_entry.id   AF-A0A409WQT4-F1
#
_cell.length_a   1.000
_cell.length_b   1.000
_cell.length_c   1.000
_cell.angle_alpha   90.00
_cell.angle_beta   90.00
_cell.angle_gamma   90.00
#
_symmetry.space_group_name_H-M   'P 1'
#
loop_
_entity.id
_entity.type
_entity.pdbx_description
1 polymer ?
#
loop_
_entity_poly.entity_id
_entity_poly.type
_entity_poly.pdbx_seq_one_letter_code
_entity_poly.pdbx_strand_id
1 'polypeptide(L)' 'MAWSCTGKTNSQLVSNLKTNGIIRSERVVKAMNAVDRANYVSRKGEAYLDSPQFRILAVTLLTPVVEILHPTDLSDTEQQ' A
#
# COMPACT_ATOMS: atom_id res chain seq x y z
N MET A 1 -4.71 11.77 9.15
CA MET A 1 -5.40 10.56 8.66
C MET A 1 -4.99 10.30 7.21
N ALA A 2 -4.39 9.14 6.91
CA ALA A 2 -4.07 8.72 5.54
C ALA A 2 -4.99 7.57 5.04
N TRP A 3 -5.73 6.91 5.94
CA TRP A 3 -6.51 5.69 5.67
C TRP A 3 -7.70 5.81 4.69
N SER A 4 -7.90 6.95 4.03
CA SER A 4 -9.02 7.16 3.10
C SER A 4 -8.61 7.59 1.70
N CYS A 5 -7.35 7.44 1.28
CA CYS A 5 -6.96 7.83 -0.08
C CYS A 5 -7.31 6.79 -1.16
N THR A 6 -7.86 5.63 -0.76
CA THR A 6 -8.27 4.56 -1.66
C THR A 6 -9.15 5.05 -2.82
N GLY A 7 -8.89 4.54 -4.03
CA GLY A 7 -9.67 4.83 -5.24
C GLY A 7 -10.01 3.56 -6.01
N LYS A 8 -10.83 3.65 -7.06
CA LYS A 8 -11.04 2.55 -8.01
C LYS A 8 -10.07 2.59 -9.19
N THR A 9 -9.37 3.71 -9.35
CA THR A 9 -8.40 3.97 -10.42
C THR A 9 -7.19 4.71 -9.88
N ASN A 10 -6.07 4.65 -10.61
CA ASN A 10 -4.84 5.36 -10.25
C ASN A 10 -5.10 6.88 -10.09
N SER A 11 -5.85 7.46 -11.02
CA SER A 11 -6.18 8.88 -10.99
C SER A 11 -7.01 9.28 -9.75
N GLN A 12 -7.96 8.44 -9.33
CA GLN A 12 -8.73 8.69 -8.11
C GLN A 12 -7.85 8.62 -6.86
N LEU A 13 -6.97 7.61 -6.77
CA LEU A 13 -6.00 7.49 -5.67
C LEU A 13 -5.11 8.74 -5.58
N VAL A 14 -4.52 9.16 -6.71
CA VAL A 14 -3.65 10.34 -6.77
C VAL A 14 -4.41 11.62 -6.42
N SER A 15 -5.66 11.76 -6.86
CA SER A 15 -6.51 12.91 -6.51
C SER A 15 -6.80 12.95 -5.00
N ASN A 16 -7.12 11.81 -4.39
CA ASN A 16 -7.38 11.75 -2.95
C ASN A 16 -6.13 12.06 -2.13
N LEU A 17 -4.95 11.58 -2.56
CA LEU A 17 -3.66 11.91 -1.95
C LEU A 17 -3.35 13.42 -2.03
N LYS A 18 -3.75 14.09 -3.12
CA LYS A 18 -3.63 15.55 -3.27
C LYS A 18 -4.60 16.28 -2.35
N THR A 19 -5.87 15.88 -2.32
CA THR A 19 -6.91 16.49 -1.47
C THR A 19 -6.58 16.38 0.01
N ASN A 20 -6.03 15.24 0.45
CA ASN A 20 -5.57 15.04 1.83
C ASN A 20 -4.24 15.75 2.13
N GLY A 21 -3.66 16.48 1.16
CA GLY A 21 -2.44 17.28 1.35
C GLY A 21 -1.16 16.46 1.53
N ILE A 22 -1.19 15.16 1.22
CA ILE A 22 -0.04 14.25 1.23
C ILE A 22 0.88 14.57 0.06
N ILE A 23 0.30 14.77 -1.13
CA ILE A 23 1.02 15.23 -2.32
C ILE A 23 0.72 16.70 -2.54
N ARG A 24 1.76 17.53 -2.48
CA ARG A 24 1.65 18.99 -2.67
C ARG A 24 2.22 19.48 -4.00
N SER A 25 3.15 18.72 -4.57
CA SER A 25 3.83 19.10 -5.80
C SER A 25 3.09 18.57 -7.02
N GLU A 26 2.78 19.44 -7.97
CA GLU A 26 2.14 19.07 -9.24
C GLU A 26 3.02 18.13 -10.08
N ARG A 27 4.35 18.20 -9.91
CA ARG A 27 5.28 17.27 -10.56
C ARG A 27 5.05 15.83 -10.09
N VAL A 28 4.80 15.65 -8.78
CA VAL A 28 4.56 14.33 -8.19
C VAL A 28 3.20 13.79 -8.62
N VAL A 29 2.17 14.64 -8.69
CA VAL A 29 0.85 14.27 -9.23
C VAL A 29 0.96 13.76 -10.67
N LYS A 30 1.70 14.46 -11.54
CA LYS A 30 1.93 14.04 -12.93
C LYS A 30 2.69 12.71 -13.02
N ALA A 31 3.75 12.55 -12.22
CA ALA A 31 4.53 11.32 -12.20
C ALA A 31 3.69 10.12 -11.73
N MET A 32 2.91 10.28 -10.66
CA MET A 32 2.07 9.21 -10.14
C MET A 32 0.90 8.86 -11.07
N ASN A 33 0.35 9.84 -11.80
CA ASN A 33 -0.65 9.55 -12.83
C ASN A 33 -0.05 8.81 -14.04
N ALA A 34 1.20 9.08 -14.40
CA ALA A 34 1.88 8.41 -15.52
C ALA A 34 2.25 6.96 -15.21
N VAL A 35 2.47 6.64 -13.92
CA VAL A 35 2.85 5.30 -13.47
C VAL A 35 1.63 4.59 -12.90
N ASP A 36 1.01 3.71 -13.68
CA ASP A 36 -0.13 2.93 -13.20
C ASP A 36 0.31 1.88 -12.18
N ARG A 37 -0.20 2.02 -10.95
CA ARG A 37 0.08 1.14 -9.82
C ARG A 37 -0.34 -0.30 -10.09
N ALA A 38 -1.37 -0.54 -10.92
CA ALA A 38 -1.83 -1.89 -11.27
C ALA A 38 -0.75 -2.77 -11.94
N ASN A 39 0.31 -2.20 -12.49
CA ASN A 39 1.42 -2.94 -13.09
C ASN A 39 2.41 -3.50 -12.06
N TYR A 40 2.34 -3.06 -10.80
CA TYR A 40 3.29 -3.41 -9.75
C TYR A 40 2.68 -4.26 -8.64
N VAL A 41 1.38 -4.55 -8.71
CA VAL A 41 0.64 -5.29 -7.68
C VAL A 41 0.18 -6.64 -8.24
N SER A 42 0.36 -7.71 -7.46
CA SER A 42 -0.04 -9.06 -7.87
C SER A 42 -1.57 -9.21 -7.94
N ARG A 43 -2.29 -8.53 -7.04
CA ARG A 43 -3.76 -8.52 -6.99
C ARG A 43 -4.29 -7.20 -7.52
N LYS A 44 -4.79 -7.22 -8.76
CA LYS A 44 -5.31 -6.00 -9.42
C LYS A 44 -6.48 -5.36 -8.67
N GLY A 45 -7.29 -6.15 -7.97
CA GLY A 45 -8.41 -5.63 -7.15
C GLY A 45 -7.96 -4.79 -5.94
N GLU A 46 -6.72 -4.96 -5.50
CA GLU A 46 -6.14 -4.23 -4.36
C GLU A 46 -5.23 -3.09 -4.82
N ALA A 47 -5.06 -2.88 -6.13
CA ALA A 47 -4.03 -2.02 -6.69
C ALA A 47 -4.12 -0.55 -6.25
N TYR A 48 -5.31 -0.08 -5.91
CA TYR A 48 -5.60 1.31 -5.56
C TYR A 48 -6.05 1.50 -4.11
N LEU A 49 -5.82 0.48 -3.27
CA LEU A 49 -5.96 0.60 -1.83
C LEU A 49 -4.77 1.37 -1.28
N ASP A 50 -5.04 2.35 -0.41
CA ASP A 50 -4.01 3.07 0.32
C ASP A 50 -3.57 2.28 1.56
N SER A 51 -3.09 1.06 1.31
CA SER A 51 -2.58 0.12 2.33
C SER A 51 -1.31 -0.56 1.82
N PRO A 52 -0.42 -1.01 2.74
CA PRO A 52 0.72 -1.83 2.38
C PRO A 52 0.26 -3.08 1.61
N GLN A 53 0.88 -3.32 0.46
CA GLN A 53 0.61 -4.49 -0.36
C GLN A 53 1.67 -5.55 -0.06
N PHE A 54 1.30 -6.59 0.68
CA PHE A 54 2.22 -7.69 0.99
C PHE A 54 2.55 -8.50 -0.26
N ARG A 55 3.85 -8.71 -0.51
CA ARG A 55 4.35 -9.63 -1.53
C ARG A 55 5.16 -10.72 -0.84
N ILE A 56 4.63 -11.94 -0.83
CA ILE A 56 5.39 -13.11 -0.40
C ILE A 56 6.10 -13.65 -1.66
N LEU A 57 7.40 -13.42 -1.76
CA LEU A 57 8.21 -14.03 -2.81
C LEU A 57 8.65 -15.41 -2.31
N ALA A 58 8.12 -16.48 -2.90
CA ALA A 58 8.59 -17.84 -2.65
C ALA A 58 9.94 -18.06 -3.37
N VAL A 59 11.00 -17.38 -2.91
CA VAL A 59 12.37 -17.81 -3.18
C VAL A 59 12.78 -18.73 -2.04
N THR A 60 12.89 -20.00 -2.41
CA THR A 60 13.41 -21.12 -1.64
C THR A 60 14.70 -20.73 -0.91
N LEU A 61 14.70 -20.92 0.41
CA LEU A 61 15.86 -21.06 1.32
C LEU A 61 16.60 -19.77 1.77
N LEU A 62 16.32 -19.35 3.02
CA LEU A 62 17.29 -18.89 4.05
C LEU A 62 17.21 -17.47 4.67
N THR A 63 16.24 -16.60 4.39
CA THR A 63 16.16 -15.34 5.17
C THR A 63 14.72 -14.84 5.42
N PRO A 64 14.24 -14.79 6.68
CA PRO A 64 13.10 -13.97 7.04
C PRO A 64 13.58 -12.53 7.32
N VAL A 65 13.79 -11.73 6.27
CA VAL A 65 13.76 -10.27 6.42
C VAL A 65 12.30 -9.86 6.36
N VAL A 66 11.61 -10.00 7.49
CA VAL A 66 10.31 -9.37 7.73
C VAL A 66 10.62 -7.96 8.23
N GLU A 67 10.95 -7.05 7.31
CA GLU A 67 11.07 -5.65 7.68
C GLU A 67 9.68 -4.98 7.60
N ILE A 68 9.07 -4.95 8.79
CA ILE A 68 8.04 -4.04 9.30
C ILE A 68 6.59 -4.31 8.83
N LEU A 69 5.85 -5.04 9.68
CA LEU A 69 4.47 -4.66 9.99
C LEU A 69 4.29 -4.42 11.51
N HIS A 70 3.52 -3.36 11.76
CA HIS A 70 2.99 -2.77 12.99
C HIS A 70 2.73 -3.70 14.20
N PRO A 71 2.92 -3.23 15.45
CA PRO A 71 2.72 -4.00 16.68
C PRO A 71 1.24 -4.00 17.10
N THR A 72 0.46 -4.94 16.61
CA THR A 72 -0.86 -5.27 17.16
C THR A 72 -1.19 -6.71 16.81
N ASP A 73 -0.80 -7.64 17.69
CA ASP A 73 -1.52 -8.88 18.01
C ASP A 73 -0.65 -9.72 18.95
N LEU A 74 -0.63 -9.31 20.22
CA LEU A 74 -0.35 -10.19 21.37
C LEU A 74 -1.49 -10.01 22.36
N SER A 75 -2.68 -10.46 21.96
CA SER A 75 -3.74 -10.79 22.91
C SER A 75 -4.18 -12.22 22.64
N ASP A 76 -4.21 -12.98 23.73
CA ASP A 76 -4.98 -14.22 23.91
C ASP A 76 -4.39 -15.50 23.31
N THR A 77 -3.39 -16.05 24.00
CA THR A 77 -3.35 -17.52 24.21
C THR A 77 -2.48 -17.88 25.43
N GLU A 78 -3.02 -17.69 26.63
CA GLU A 78 -2.66 -18.54 27.77
C GLU A 78 -3.96 -18.96 28.50
N GLN A 79 -4.61 -19.98 27.92
CA GLN A 79 -5.24 -21.01 28.73
C GLN A 79 -4.56 -22.33 28.40
N GLN A 80 -3.61 -22.73 29.26
CA GLN A 80 -3.60 -24.08 29.84
C GLN A 80 -2.74 -24.11 31.10
#